data_AF-A0A2M6YL17-F1
#
_entry.id   AF-A0A2M6YL17-F1
#
_cell.length_a   1.000
_cell.length_b   1.000
_cell.length_c   1.000
_cell.angle_alpha   90.00
_cell.angle_beta   90.00
_cell.angle_gamma   90.00
#
_symmetry.space_group_name_H-M   'P 1'
#
loop_
_entity.id
_entity.type
_entity.pdbx_description
1 polymer ?
#
loop_
_entity_poly.entity_id
_entity_poly.type
_entity_poly.pdbx_seq_one_letter_code
_entity_poly.pdbx_strand_id
1 'polypeptide(L)' 'MKIIIGADHGGVELKDLMVKHLETLAHEVEDIGTHGPQSVDYPNYAAMVAAAVTGGRA' A
#
# COMPACT_ATOMS: atom_id res chain seq x y z
N MET A 1 9.85 -11.14 -1.73
CA MET A 1 8.93 -10.86 -2.85
C MET A 1 8.71 -9.36 -2.90
N LYS A 2 8.31 -8.81 -4.05
CA LYS A 2 7.93 -7.40 -4.15
C LYS A 2 6.45 -7.27 -3.85
N ILE A 3 6.09 -6.34 -2.97
CA ILE A 3 4.71 -6.10 -2.54
C ILE A 3 4.45 -4.61 -2.68
N ILE A 4 3.38 -4.25 -3.37
CA ILE A 4 2.85 -2.90 -3.37
C ILE A 4 1.63 -2.85 -2.46
N ILE A 5 1.53 -1.81 -1.64
CA ILE A 5 0.42 -1.63 -0.70
C ILE A 5 -0.07 -0.19 -0.73
N GLY A 6 -1.38 -0.03 -0.62
CA GLY A 6 -2.03 1.26 -0.46
C GLY A 6 -3.33 1.13 0.31
N ALA A 7 -3.78 2.23 0.90
CA ALA A 7 -5.02 2.35 1.67
C ALA A 7 -5.58 3.76 1.55
N ASP A 8 -6.86 3.93 1.88
CA ASP A 8 -7.39 5.26 2.17
C ASP A 8 -7.08 5.68 3.61
N HIS A 9 -7.60 6.85 3.99
CA HIS A 9 -7.46 7.41 5.32
C HIS A 9 -8.01 6.51 6.43
N GLY A 10 -9.01 5.66 6.15
CA GLY A 10 -9.55 4.71 7.11
C GLY A 10 -8.61 3.54 7.38
N GLY A 11 -7.75 3.19 6.43
CA GLY A 11 -6.81 2.06 6.53
C GLY A 11 -5.36 2.44 6.84
N VAL A 12 -5.01 3.73 6.97
CA VAL A 12 -3.62 4.19 7.05
C VAL A 12 -2.82 3.58 8.21
N GLU A 13 -3.40 3.50 9.41
CA GLU A 13 -2.69 2.96 10.58
C GLU A 13 -2.39 1.47 10.43
N LEU A 14 -3.35 0.69 9.90
CA LEU A 14 -3.16 -0.74 9.67
C LEU A 14 -2.15 -0.98 8.54
N LYS A 15 -2.21 -0.18 7.46
CA LYS A 15 -1.22 -0.24 6.38
C LYS A 15 0.19 -0.07 6.92
N ASP A 16 0.43 0.92 7.77
CA ASP A 16 1.76 1.20 8.33
C ASP A 16 2.26 0.05 9.22
N LEU A 17 1.37 -0.60 9.97
CA LEU A 17 1.70 -1.83 10.72
C LEU A 17 2.04 -2.98 9.78
N MET A 18 1.32 -3.13 8.67
CA MET A 18 1.57 -4.17 7.67
C MET A 18 2.87 -3.96 6.92
N VAL A 19 3.21 -2.74 6.54
CA VAL A 19 4.50 -2.40 5.92
C VAL A 19 5.65 -2.92 6.80
N LYS A 20 5.66 -2.53 8.08
CA LYS A 20 6.68 -2.98 9.05
C LYS A 20 6.72 -4.50 9.16
N HIS A 21 5.56 -5.15 9.27
CA HIS A 21 5.50 -6.60 9.37
C HIS A 21 6.07 -7.30 8.12
N LEU A 22 5.68 -6.87 6.92
CA LEU A 22 6.15 -7.44 5.66
C LEU A 22 7.66 -7.25 5.48
N GLU A 23 8.20 -6.11 5.90
CA GLU A 23 9.64 -5.86 5.93
C GLU A 23 10.37 -6.83 6.87
N THR A 24 9.81 -7.17 8.03
CA THR A 24 10.40 -8.19 8.93
C THR A 24 10.44 -9.59 8.31
N LEU A 25 9.59 -9.84 7.29
CA LEU A 25 9.56 -11.08 6.51
C LEU A 25 10.46 -11.01 5.25
N ALA A 26 11.35 -10.01 5.17
CA ALA A 26 12.27 -9.77 4.06
C ALA A 26 11.55 -9.57 2.70
N HIS A 27 10.39 -8.92 2.71
CA HIS A 27 9.73 -8.44 1.49
C HIS A 27 10.19 -7.02 1.13
N GLU A 28 10.27 -6.72 -0.17
CA GLU A 28 10.46 -5.35 -0.67
C GLU A 28 9.08 -4.70 -0.78
N VAL A 29 8.82 -3.68 0.03
CA VAL A 29 7.49 -3.05 0.13
C VAL A 29 7.50 -1.68 -0.53
N GLU A 30 6.62 -1.48 -1.50
CA GLU A 30 6.30 -0.19 -2.12
C GLU A 30 4.99 0.34 -1.50
N ASP A 31 5.10 1.27 -0.55
CA ASP A 31 3.96 1.95 0.06
C ASP A 31 3.60 3.21 -0.74
N ILE A 32 2.46 3.16 -1.44
CA ILE A 32 1.98 4.28 -2.27
C ILE A 32 0.96 5.17 -1.55
N GLY A 33 0.77 4.95 -0.25
CA GLY A 33 -0.07 5.75 0.62
C GLY A 33 -1.53 5.28 0.69
N THR A 34 -2.44 6.08 1.25
CA THR A 34 -2.21 7.41 1.81
C THR A 34 -1.25 7.39 3.01
N HIS A 35 -0.65 8.53 3.34
CA HIS A 35 0.35 8.66 4.42
C HIS A 35 -0.13 9.53 5.57
N GLY A 36 -1.44 9.70 5.71
CA GLY A 36 -2.02 10.49 6.78
C GLY A 36 -3.52 10.33 6.92
N PRO A 37 -4.09 10.99 7.95
CA PRO A 37 -5.52 10.87 8.28
C PRO A 37 -6.42 11.73 7.40
N GLN A 38 -5.85 12.51 6.47
CA GLN A 38 -6.62 13.38 5.59
C GLN A 38 -7.53 12.53 4.71
N SER A 39 -8.81 12.88 4.67
CA SER A 39 -9.79 12.20 3.84
C SER A 39 -9.35 12.19 2.37
N VAL A 40 -9.42 11.01 1.77
CA VAL A 40 -9.04 10.69 0.39
C VAL A 40 -9.91 9.56 -0.12
N ASP A 41 -9.99 9.44 -1.44
CA ASP A 41 -10.80 8.43 -2.12
C ASP A 41 -10.03 7.12 -2.32
N TYR A 42 -10.51 6.03 -1.71
CA TYR A 42 -9.92 4.70 -1.85
C TYR A 42 -9.75 4.19 -3.30
N PRO A 43 -10.62 4.51 -4.29
CA PRO A 43 -10.46 4.00 -5.65
C PRO A 43 -9.14 4.42 -6.31
N ASN A 44 -8.59 5.59 -5.95
CA ASN A 44 -7.32 6.08 -6.50
C ASN A 44 -6.17 5.15 -6.10
N TYR A 45 -6.08 4.81 -4.80
CA TYR A 45 -5.05 3.90 -4.28
C TYR A 45 -5.26 2.47 -4.78
N ALA A 46 -6.51 2.00 -4.82
CA ALA A 46 -6.83 0.68 -5.36
C ALA A 46 -6.42 0.55 -6.84
N ALA A 47 -6.66 1.59 -7.66
CA ALA A 47 -6.27 1.60 -9.07
C ALA A 47 -4.74 1.58 -9.24
N MET A 48 -4.00 2.34 -8.42
CA MET A 48 -2.53 2.34 -8.44
C MET A 48 -1.93 0.98 -8.06
N VAL A 49 -2.46 0.33 -7.00
CA VAL A 49 -2.09 -1.04 -6.62
C VAL A 49 -2.40 -2.01 -7.75
N ALA A 50 -3.62 -2.00 -8.27
CA ALA A 50 -4.05 -2.92 -9.33
C ALA A 50 -3.18 -2.77 -10.58
N ALA A 51 -2.91 -1.55 -11.02
CA ALA A 51 -2.07 -1.27 -12.18
C ALA A 51 -0.63 -1.80 -12.00
N ALA A 52 -0.06 -1.67 -10.81
CA ALA A 52 1.26 -2.20 -10.50
C ALA A 52 1.31 -3.73 -10.61
N VAL A 53 0.32 -4.41 -10.04
CA VAL A 53 0.23 -5.87 -10.06
C VAL A 53 0.00 -6.38 -11.48
N THR A 54 -1.00 -5.86 -12.18
CA THR A 54 -1.30 -6.29 -13.56
C THR A 54 -0.18 -5.93 -14.55
N GLY A 55 0.63 -4.92 -14.22
CA GLY A 55 1.79 -4.51 -15.00
C GLY A 55 3.08 -5.26 -14.66
N GLY A 56 3.06 -6.20 -13.71
CA GLY A 56 4.24 -6.98 -13.31
C GLY A 56 5.30 -6.21 -12.54
N ARG A 57 4.97 -5.03 -11.97
CA ARG A 57 5.87 -4.28 -11.08
C ARG A 57 5.89 -4.84 -9.66
N ALA A 58 4.84 -5.55 -9.26
CA ALA A 58 4.67 -6.22 -7.97
C ALA A 58 3.86 -7.51 -8.18
#